data_AF-A0A9D6WQ54-F1
#
_entry.id   AF-A0A9D6WQ54-F1
#
_cell.length_a   1.000
_cell.length_b   1.000
_cell.length_c   1.000
_cell.angle_alpha   90.00
_cell.angle_beta   90.00
_cell.angle_gamma   90.00
#
_symmetry.space_group_name_H-M   'P 1'
#
loop_
_entity.id
_entity.type
_entity.pdbx_description
1 polymer ?
#
loop_
_entity_poly.entity_id
_entity_poly.type
_entity_poly.pdbx_seq_one_letter_code
_entity_poly.pdbx_strand_id
1 'polypeptide(L)'
;MPEHARISVRTRHLIAAGAACFALANSAAQADVLAIKPIDFGAGMVAAGTLTTSGGAITDWNLAVTTTTTLAQYTPANSGSKTVNLVSVSANGQQLTVSTSPDSLNYLDGGALGFRAPNVFLDLGVTLADFTTLVSPGGEAQYMAGGAFDVTLLSQPDNAEYLAGTHAAGGANVFQITPLAFSGGVTLTGTVTTDGTIGTLGAANILDWNITALQVTTDVFDASNSTLNAFGTQISADGRHVTVDVPDGYLELDKGPLGGRKYALSLADFTTAPGTAGYYQGRLAVTTVDLAAGGARYEVTAPVPVPAAIWLLAPALAGLGCARRK
;
A
#
# COMPACT_ATOMS: atom_id res chain seq x y z
N MET A 1 36.89 88.85 -44.69
CA MET A 1 36.72 88.40 -46.09
C MET A 1 36.84 86.88 -46.11
N PRO A 2 36.05 86.21 -46.95
CA PRO A 2 34.99 85.24 -46.60
C PRO A 2 35.51 83.79 -46.63
N GLU A 3 34.79 82.76 -46.18
CA GLU A 3 33.83 82.03 -47.01
C GLU A 3 33.00 81.00 -46.23
N HIS A 4 31.84 80.73 -46.80
CA HIS A 4 30.69 79.97 -46.33
C HIS A 4 30.88 78.44 -46.25
N ALA A 5 30.16 77.86 -45.29
CA ALA A 5 29.32 76.65 -45.40
C ALA A 5 29.94 75.28 -45.75
N ARG A 6 29.64 74.27 -44.91
CA ARG A 6 28.53 73.33 -45.17
C ARG A 6 28.26 72.37 -44.01
N ILE A 7 26.97 72.24 -43.74
CA ILE A 7 26.32 71.27 -42.86
C ILE A 7 26.44 69.87 -43.50
N SER A 8 26.79 68.87 -42.69
CA SER A 8 26.53 67.47 -42.99
C SER A 8 26.11 66.77 -41.71
N VAL A 9 24.80 66.53 -41.60
CA VAL A 9 24.19 65.73 -40.54
C VAL A 9 24.32 64.26 -40.95
N ARG A 10 25.08 63.47 -40.19
CA ARG A 10 25.01 62.01 -40.23
C ARG A 10 24.53 61.49 -38.88
N THR A 11 23.28 61.07 -38.86
CA THR A 11 22.64 60.22 -37.87
C THR A 11 23.48 58.97 -37.64
N ARG A 12 23.98 58.75 -36.42
CA ARG A 12 24.52 57.47 -35.97
C ARG A 12 23.75 56.99 -34.75
N HIS A 13 23.20 55.80 -34.89
CA HIS A 13 22.48 55.06 -33.87
C HIS A 13 23.35 54.84 -32.62
N LEU A 14 22.80 55.17 -31.45
CA LEU A 14 23.31 54.68 -30.18
C LEU A 14 23.00 53.17 -30.09
N ILE A 15 24.05 52.35 -30.05
CA ILE A 15 23.97 50.98 -29.53
C ILE A 15 24.38 51.07 -28.06
N ALA A 16 23.40 50.96 -27.16
CA ALA A 16 23.65 50.84 -25.74
C ALA A 16 24.22 49.44 -25.45
N ALA A 17 25.46 49.39 -24.96
CA ALA A 17 26.07 48.17 -24.43
C ALA A 17 25.45 47.86 -23.07
N GLY A 18 24.54 46.88 -23.03
CA GLY A 18 24.04 46.30 -21.79
C GLY A 18 25.07 45.32 -21.23
N ALA A 19 25.75 45.70 -20.14
CA ALA A 19 26.53 44.77 -19.34
C ALA A 19 25.57 43.82 -18.62
N ALA A 20 25.46 42.58 -19.10
CA ALA A 20 24.79 41.51 -18.38
C ALA A 20 25.69 41.03 -17.23
N CYS A 21 25.38 41.45 -16.01
CA CYS A 21 25.89 40.81 -14.80
C CYS A 21 25.38 39.37 -14.79
N PHE A 22 26.23 38.40 -15.10
CA PHE A 22 25.99 36.99 -14.79
C PHE A 22 26.06 36.85 -13.27
N ALA A 23 24.90 36.95 -12.61
CA ALA A 23 24.75 36.40 -11.27
C ALA A 23 24.84 34.87 -11.41
N LEU A 24 25.97 34.30 -10.99
CA LEU A 24 26.05 32.88 -10.64
C LEU A 24 25.10 32.69 -9.45
N ALA A 25 23.84 32.37 -9.73
CA ALA A 25 22.96 31.83 -8.72
C ALA A 25 23.57 30.50 -8.31
N ASN A 26 24.26 30.47 -7.17
CA ASN A 26 24.38 29.24 -6.39
C ASN A 26 22.95 28.86 -6.02
N SER A 27 22.28 28.08 -6.88
CA SER A 27 21.07 27.39 -6.50
C SER A 27 21.45 26.50 -5.34
N ALA A 28 20.97 26.84 -4.14
CA ALA A 28 20.96 25.89 -3.04
C ALA A 28 20.40 24.57 -3.60
N ALA A 29 21.13 23.47 -3.40
CA ALA A 29 20.78 22.20 -4.04
C ALA A 29 19.34 21.84 -3.64
N GLN A 30 18.43 21.93 -4.61
CA GLN A 30 17.03 21.63 -4.39
C GLN A 30 16.92 20.18 -3.97
N ALA A 31 16.16 19.91 -2.90
CA ALA A 31 15.86 18.56 -2.51
C ALA A 31 14.81 17.98 -3.46
N ASP A 32 15.10 16.85 -4.09
CA ASP A 32 14.17 16.14 -4.97
C ASP A 32 13.71 14.84 -4.31
N VAL A 33 12.41 14.56 -4.39
CA VAL A 33 11.80 13.32 -3.90
C VAL A 33 11.54 12.41 -5.09
N LEU A 34 12.19 11.25 -5.10
CA LEU A 34 12.21 10.30 -6.21
C LEU A 34 11.55 8.99 -5.79
N ALA A 35 10.52 8.56 -6.52
CA ALA A 35 9.97 7.23 -6.33
C ALA A 35 10.95 6.18 -6.85
N ILE A 36 11.14 5.08 -6.11
CA ILE A 36 11.86 3.92 -6.65
C ILE A 36 11.02 3.17 -7.67
N LYS A 37 11.66 2.43 -8.57
CA LYS A 37 10.98 1.37 -9.33
C LYS A 37 10.51 0.32 -8.32
N PRO A 38 9.20 -0.01 -8.26
CA PRO A 38 8.73 -1.04 -7.37
C PRO A 38 9.44 -2.37 -7.65
N ILE A 39 9.84 -3.07 -6.60
CA ILE A 39 10.51 -4.37 -6.69
C ILE A 39 9.49 -5.41 -6.24
N ASP A 40 9.03 -6.23 -7.18
CA ASP A 40 8.18 -7.39 -6.88
C ASP A 40 9.09 -8.58 -6.55
N PHE A 41 9.09 -8.98 -5.28
CA PHE A 41 9.85 -10.13 -4.79
C PHE A 41 9.11 -11.46 -4.98
N GLY A 42 7.91 -11.43 -5.57
CA GLY A 42 7.02 -12.56 -5.68
C GLY A 42 6.23 -12.82 -4.39
N ALA A 43 5.32 -13.79 -4.44
CA ALA A 43 4.51 -14.24 -3.30
C ALA A 43 3.76 -13.10 -2.56
N GLY A 44 3.38 -12.04 -3.27
CA GLY A 44 2.65 -10.90 -2.70
C GLY A 44 3.52 -9.89 -1.94
N MET A 45 4.85 -9.96 -2.09
CA MET A 45 5.80 -9.05 -1.46
C MET A 45 6.32 -7.99 -2.44
N VAL A 46 6.13 -6.71 -2.12
CA VAL A 46 6.55 -5.60 -2.98
C VAL A 46 7.27 -4.53 -2.15
N ALA A 47 8.46 -4.11 -2.59
CA ALA A 47 9.09 -2.89 -2.08
C ALA A 47 8.72 -1.69 -2.94
N ALA A 48 8.32 -0.60 -2.29
CA ALA A 48 8.07 0.69 -2.92
C ALA A 48 8.36 1.83 -1.95
N GLY A 49 8.50 3.05 -2.47
CA GLY A 49 8.70 4.23 -1.64
C GLY A 49 9.54 5.28 -2.35
N THR A 50 10.18 6.14 -1.55
CA THR A 50 10.88 7.32 -2.07
C THR A 50 12.27 7.49 -1.47
N LEU A 51 13.19 7.97 -2.29
CA LEU A 51 14.48 8.53 -1.89
C LEU A 51 14.41 10.06 -2.00
N THR A 52 15.00 10.77 -1.05
CA THR A 52 15.20 12.23 -1.15
C THR A 52 16.66 12.49 -1.45
N THR A 53 16.93 13.27 -2.49
CA THR A 53 18.29 13.66 -2.89
C THR A 53 18.51 15.15 -2.69
N SER A 54 19.72 15.55 -2.29
CA SER A 54 20.15 16.95 -2.28
C SER A 54 21.67 17.01 -2.41
N GLY A 55 22.17 17.97 -3.18
CA GLY A 55 23.61 18.20 -3.34
C GLY A 55 24.38 17.03 -3.94
N GLY A 56 23.71 16.19 -4.74
CA GLY A 56 24.30 14.97 -5.31
C GLY A 56 24.43 13.80 -4.32
N ALA A 57 23.76 13.87 -3.17
CA ALA A 57 23.68 12.79 -2.18
C ALA A 57 22.22 12.38 -1.90
N ILE A 58 22.00 11.15 -1.46
CA ILE A 58 20.73 10.73 -0.86
C ILE A 58 20.76 11.24 0.59
N THR A 59 19.78 12.05 0.96
CA THR A 59 19.71 12.70 2.27
C THR A 59 18.61 12.16 3.17
N ASP A 60 17.61 11.49 2.60
CA ASP A 60 16.52 10.87 3.34
C ASP A 60 15.88 9.74 2.51
N TRP A 61 15.12 8.86 3.14
CA TRP A 61 14.40 7.78 2.49
C TRP A 61 13.18 7.35 3.30
N ASN A 62 12.16 6.88 2.59
CA ASN A 62 10.99 6.24 3.17
C ASN A 62 10.52 5.15 2.22
N LEU A 63 10.97 3.93 2.47
CA LEU A 63 10.63 2.74 1.69
C LEU A 63 9.89 1.76 2.55
N ALA A 64 9.00 0.99 1.94
CA ALA A 64 8.21 -0.01 2.62
C ALA A 64 8.23 -1.30 1.82
N VAL A 65 8.48 -2.42 2.50
CA VAL A 65 8.21 -3.75 1.96
C VAL A 65 6.85 -4.18 2.48
N THR A 66 5.87 -4.26 1.58
CA THR A 66 4.51 -4.71 1.89
C THR A 66 4.36 -6.17 1.48
N THR A 67 4.02 -7.03 2.43
CA THR A 67 3.74 -8.45 2.18
C THR A 67 2.25 -8.70 2.36
N THR A 68 1.62 -9.21 1.32
CA THR A 68 0.20 -9.61 1.30
C THR A 68 0.10 -11.13 1.26
N THR A 69 -0.51 -11.74 2.26
CA THR A 69 -0.64 -13.20 2.38
C THR A 69 -2.08 -13.57 2.69
N THR A 70 -2.65 -14.47 1.88
CA THR A 70 -3.92 -15.11 2.22
C THR A 70 -3.65 -16.23 3.23
N LEU A 71 -4.06 -16.02 4.48
CA LEU A 71 -3.88 -17.02 5.55
C LEU A 71 -4.86 -18.18 5.40
N ALA A 72 -6.11 -17.86 5.08
CA ALA A 72 -7.15 -18.84 4.86
C ALA A 72 -8.26 -18.30 3.96
N GLN A 73 -8.96 -19.22 3.31
CA GLN A 73 -10.23 -18.98 2.64
C GLN A 73 -11.25 -19.97 3.19
N TYR A 74 -12.29 -19.48 3.84
CA TYR A 74 -13.37 -20.26 4.45
C TYR A 74 -14.51 -20.41 3.45
N THR A 75 -14.80 -21.66 3.08
CA THR A 75 -15.88 -22.04 2.17
C THR A 75 -16.63 -23.26 2.73
N PRO A 76 -17.82 -23.62 2.22
CA PRO A 76 -18.50 -24.85 2.62
C PRO A 76 -17.64 -26.11 2.52
N ALA A 77 -16.68 -26.15 1.60
CA ALA A 77 -15.80 -27.29 1.41
C ALA A 77 -14.84 -27.55 2.59
N ASN A 78 -14.42 -26.51 3.31
CA ASN A 78 -13.43 -26.64 4.39
C ASN A 78 -13.92 -26.17 5.77
N SER A 79 -15.08 -25.49 5.83
CA SER A 79 -15.65 -24.94 7.06
C SER A 79 -17.14 -25.24 7.22
N GLY A 80 -17.56 -26.43 6.79
CA GLY A 80 -18.97 -26.82 6.61
C GLY A 80 -19.88 -26.78 7.85
N SER A 81 -19.34 -26.71 9.07
CA SER A 81 -20.14 -26.54 10.28
C SER A 81 -20.53 -25.08 10.46
N LYS A 82 -21.83 -24.81 10.68
CA LYS A 82 -22.36 -23.45 10.81
C LYS A 82 -22.86 -23.21 12.23
N THR A 83 -22.53 -22.05 12.77
CA THR A 83 -23.20 -21.48 13.94
C THR A 83 -24.08 -20.34 13.43
N VAL A 84 -25.39 -20.47 13.59
CA VAL A 84 -26.37 -19.46 13.19
C VAL A 84 -27.40 -19.36 14.31
N ASN A 85 -27.26 -18.35 15.15
CA ASN A 85 -28.16 -18.04 16.25
C ASN A 85 -28.49 -16.55 16.27
N LEU A 86 -29.77 -16.19 16.39
CA LEU A 86 -30.26 -14.80 16.35
C LEU A 86 -29.65 -13.98 15.19
N VAL A 87 -29.53 -14.61 14.04
CA VAL A 87 -29.10 -13.98 12.79
C VAL A 87 -30.35 -13.59 12.02
N SER A 88 -30.37 -12.42 11.39
CA SER A 88 -31.51 -12.00 10.60
C SER A 88 -31.13 -11.24 9.34
N VAL A 89 -32.03 -11.24 8.37
CA VAL A 89 -32.01 -10.30 7.24
C VAL A 89 -33.04 -9.23 7.49
N SER A 90 -32.63 -7.97 7.43
CA SER A 90 -33.50 -6.80 7.57
C SER A 90 -34.73 -6.86 6.65
N ALA A 91 -35.83 -6.22 7.04
CA ALA A 91 -37.10 -6.25 6.30
C ALA A 91 -37.00 -5.78 4.83
N ASN A 92 -36.01 -4.95 4.50
CA ASN A 92 -35.76 -4.46 3.13
C ASN A 92 -34.77 -5.35 2.34
N GLY A 93 -34.30 -6.45 2.92
CA GLY A 93 -33.34 -7.38 2.32
C GLY A 93 -31.90 -6.85 2.22
N GLN A 94 -31.58 -5.71 2.84
CA GLN A 94 -30.31 -5.01 2.60
C GLN A 94 -29.20 -5.33 3.60
N GLN A 95 -29.53 -5.81 4.79
CA GLN A 95 -28.59 -6.02 5.88
C GLN A 95 -28.73 -7.43 6.46
N LEU A 96 -27.58 -8.05 6.73
CA LEU A 96 -27.45 -9.26 7.54
C LEU A 96 -26.98 -8.83 8.93
N THR A 97 -27.76 -9.13 9.96
CA THR A 97 -27.49 -8.70 11.34
C THR A 97 -27.41 -9.89 12.29
N VAL A 98 -26.71 -9.69 13.40
CA VAL A 98 -26.65 -10.63 14.53
C VAL A 98 -27.06 -9.87 15.79
N SER A 99 -28.07 -10.34 16.51
CA SER A 99 -28.53 -9.66 17.73
C SER A 99 -27.53 -9.84 18.86
N THR A 100 -27.31 -8.78 19.65
CA THR A 100 -26.50 -8.85 20.87
C THR A 100 -27.33 -9.41 22.03
N SER A 101 -26.66 -9.78 23.13
CA SER A 101 -27.36 -10.21 24.34
C SER A 101 -28.26 -9.08 24.85
N PRO A 102 -29.47 -9.39 25.35
CA PRO A 102 -30.34 -8.39 25.98
C PRO A 102 -29.80 -7.91 27.34
N ASP A 103 -28.89 -8.65 27.96
CA ASP A 103 -28.17 -8.17 29.12
C ASP A 103 -26.70 -8.63 29.13
N SER A 104 -25.82 -7.75 29.59
CA SER A 104 -24.38 -8.00 29.78
C SER A 104 -24.07 -8.84 31.02
N LEU A 105 -25.06 -9.48 31.63
CA LEU A 105 -24.87 -10.35 32.80
C LEU A 105 -25.09 -11.83 32.46
N ASN A 106 -25.78 -12.10 31.35
CA ASN A 106 -26.16 -13.39 30.82
C ASN A 106 -25.97 -13.42 29.30
N TYR A 107 -24.71 -13.38 28.87
CA TYR A 107 -24.32 -13.37 27.45
C TYR A 107 -24.82 -14.59 26.67
N LEU A 108 -25.24 -15.68 27.32
CA LEU A 108 -25.70 -16.91 26.66
C LEU A 108 -26.92 -16.68 25.73
N ASP A 109 -27.64 -15.58 25.91
CA ASP A 109 -28.83 -15.23 25.13
C ASP A 109 -28.49 -14.38 23.87
N GLY A 110 -27.20 -14.13 23.61
CA GLY A 110 -26.72 -13.41 22.43
C GLY A 110 -26.75 -14.24 21.14
N GLY A 111 -26.62 -13.56 20.00
CA GLY A 111 -26.51 -14.18 18.68
C GLY A 111 -25.09 -14.59 18.32
N ALA A 112 -24.98 -15.50 17.35
CA ALA A 112 -23.70 -15.92 16.79
C ALA A 112 -23.82 -16.29 15.31
N LEU A 113 -22.83 -15.87 14.52
CA LEU A 113 -22.65 -16.24 13.12
C LEU A 113 -21.20 -16.67 12.87
N GLY A 114 -21.00 -17.95 12.53
CA GLY A 114 -19.69 -18.49 12.26
C GLY A 114 -19.69 -19.77 11.43
N PHE A 115 -18.50 -20.09 10.90
CA PHE A 115 -18.24 -21.23 10.02
C PHE A 115 -16.96 -21.92 10.51
N ARG A 116 -17.02 -23.21 10.80
CA ARG A 116 -15.88 -23.97 11.35
C ARG A 116 -15.69 -25.27 10.60
N ALA A 117 -14.45 -25.76 10.57
CA ALA A 117 -14.16 -27.08 10.08
C ALA A 117 -14.98 -28.14 10.85
N PRO A 118 -15.50 -29.17 10.17
CA PRO A 118 -16.22 -30.26 10.84
C PRO A 118 -15.36 -31.06 11.83
N ASN A 119 -14.05 -31.06 11.60
CA ASN A 119 -13.08 -31.70 12.48
C ASN A 119 -12.58 -30.69 13.51
N VAL A 120 -12.86 -30.94 14.79
CA VAL A 120 -12.42 -30.12 15.92
C VAL A 120 -10.90 -30.05 16.10
N PHE A 121 -10.15 -30.94 15.44
CA PHE A 121 -8.69 -30.93 15.39
C PHE A 121 -8.13 -30.16 14.19
N LEU A 122 -8.99 -29.69 13.28
CA LEU A 122 -8.59 -28.76 12.24
C LEU A 122 -8.77 -27.35 12.80
N ASP A 123 -7.66 -26.66 13.01
CA ASP A 123 -7.62 -25.25 13.43
C ASP A 123 -8.04 -24.34 12.26
N LEU A 124 -9.25 -24.51 11.74
CA LEU A 124 -9.78 -23.75 10.62
C LEU A 124 -11.23 -23.34 10.90
N GLY A 125 -11.45 -22.05 11.06
CA GLY A 125 -12.78 -21.50 11.21
C GLY A 125 -12.77 -19.98 11.32
N VAL A 126 -13.96 -19.40 11.22
CA VAL A 126 -14.20 -17.98 11.33
C VAL A 126 -15.50 -17.74 12.08
N THR A 127 -15.55 -16.72 12.92
CA THR A 127 -16.79 -16.24 13.54
C THR A 127 -16.86 -14.75 13.28
N LEU A 128 -17.89 -14.34 12.56
CA LEU A 128 -18.10 -12.96 12.14
C LEU A 128 -18.66 -12.11 13.28
N ALA A 129 -19.45 -12.75 14.14
CA ALA A 129 -19.91 -12.19 15.40
C ALA A 129 -20.31 -13.32 16.35
N ASP A 130 -19.86 -13.22 17.60
CA ASP A 130 -20.27 -14.07 18.71
C ASP A 130 -20.56 -13.20 19.91
N PHE A 131 -21.84 -13.12 20.29
CA PHE A 131 -22.29 -12.44 21.50
C PHE A 131 -22.67 -13.42 22.60
N THR A 132 -22.35 -14.72 22.44
CA THR A 132 -22.66 -15.78 23.40
C THR A 132 -21.58 -16.01 24.46
N THR A 133 -20.39 -15.42 24.26
CA THR A 133 -19.21 -15.73 25.07
C THR A 133 -19.13 -14.86 26.33
N LEU A 134 -18.73 -15.47 27.45
CA LEU A 134 -18.54 -14.77 28.73
C LEU A 134 -17.23 -13.97 28.80
N VAL A 135 -16.29 -14.27 27.90
CA VAL A 135 -14.91 -13.73 27.95
C VAL A 135 -14.80 -12.35 27.30
N SER A 136 -15.78 -11.96 26.48
CA SER A 136 -15.75 -10.75 25.67
C SER A 136 -17.06 -9.97 25.78
N PRO A 137 -17.25 -9.18 26.86
CA PRO A 137 -18.39 -8.27 26.97
C PRO A 137 -18.54 -7.40 25.72
N GLY A 138 -19.73 -7.41 25.10
CA GLY A 138 -19.98 -6.73 23.83
C GLY A 138 -19.57 -7.52 22.58
N GLY A 139 -19.24 -8.80 22.74
CA GLY A 139 -19.01 -9.78 21.68
C GLY A 139 -17.66 -9.69 21.00
N GLU A 140 -17.39 -10.71 20.19
CA GLU A 140 -16.13 -10.89 19.50
C GLU A 140 -16.31 -11.42 18.08
N ALA A 141 -15.30 -11.20 17.25
CA ALA A 141 -15.08 -11.93 16.02
C ALA A 141 -13.73 -12.64 16.12
N GLN A 142 -13.60 -13.79 15.46
CA GLN A 142 -12.38 -14.59 15.51
C GLN A 142 -12.10 -15.23 14.15
N TYR A 143 -10.83 -15.50 13.88
CA TYR A 143 -10.43 -16.39 12.81
C TYR A 143 -9.39 -17.39 13.30
N MET A 144 -9.35 -18.54 12.64
CA MET A 144 -8.38 -19.60 12.87
C MET A 144 -7.96 -20.15 11.52
N ALA A 145 -6.66 -20.16 11.25
CA ALA A 145 -6.03 -20.51 9.98
C ALA A 145 -4.75 -21.32 10.25
N GLY A 146 -4.92 -22.59 10.61
CA GLY A 146 -3.85 -23.42 11.15
C GLY A 146 -3.32 -22.83 12.46
N GLY A 147 -2.00 -22.64 12.55
CA GLY A 147 -1.38 -22.03 13.73
C GLY A 147 -1.63 -20.52 13.89
N ALA A 148 -2.23 -19.86 12.91
CA ALA A 148 -2.59 -18.44 13.00
C ALA A 148 -4.01 -18.29 13.56
N PHE A 149 -4.17 -17.57 14.67
CA PHE A 149 -5.44 -17.32 15.33
C PHE A 149 -5.43 -15.93 15.94
N ASP A 150 -6.55 -15.21 15.84
CA ASP A 150 -6.75 -13.96 16.55
C ASP A 150 -8.23 -13.71 16.85
N VAL A 151 -8.47 -12.85 17.83
CA VAL A 151 -9.79 -12.39 18.28
C VAL A 151 -9.81 -10.87 18.29
N THR A 152 -10.90 -10.27 17.80
CA THR A 152 -11.14 -8.84 17.89
C THR A 152 -12.46 -8.58 18.59
N LEU A 153 -12.51 -7.59 19.47
CA LEU A 153 -13.71 -7.24 20.22
C LEU A 153 -14.63 -6.39 19.35
N LEU A 154 -15.91 -6.74 19.30
CA LEU A 154 -16.93 -5.99 18.55
C LEU A 154 -17.50 -4.82 19.35
N SER A 155 -17.35 -4.87 20.68
CA SER A 155 -17.71 -3.79 21.63
C SER A 155 -19.14 -3.26 21.44
N GLN A 156 -20.08 -4.15 21.13
CA GLN A 156 -21.47 -3.77 20.91
C GLN A 156 -22.22 -3.59 22.24
N PRO A 157 -23.17 -2.64 22.32
CA PRO A 157 -24.03 -2.52 23.48
C PRO A 157 -25.06 -3.66 23.56
N ASP A 158 -25.61 -3.87 24.76
CA ASP A 158 -26.72 -4.79 24.98
C ASP A 158 -27.97 -4.35 24.22
N ASN A 159 -28.84 -5.31 23.87
CA ASN A 159 -30.09 -5.07 23.13
C ASN A 159 -29.90 -4.34 21.78
N ALA A 160 -28.81 -4.64 21.09
CA ALA A 160 -28.46 -4.05 19.80
C ALA A 160 -28.43 -5.09 18.68
N GLU A 161 -28.26 -4.61 17.45
CA GLU A 161 -27.99 -5.44 16.29
C GLU A 161 -26.61 -5.10 15.74
N TYR A 162 -25.77 -6.12 15.58
CA TYR A 162 -24.50 -6.00 14.90
C TYR A 162 -24.68 -6.18 13.39
N LEU A 163 -24.18 -5.23 12.60
CA LEU A 163 -24.18 -5.31 11.14
C LEU A 163 -23.08 -6.26 10.65
N ALA A 164 -23.43 -7.52 10.43
CA ALA A 164 -22.50 -8.53 9.94
C ALA A 164 -22.23 -8.41 8.43
N GLY A 165 -23.17 -7.86 7.66
CA GLY A 165 -22.95 -7.60 6.24
C GLY A 165 -24.06 -6.82 5.56
N THR A 166 -23.79 -6.38 4.34
CA THR A 166 -24.71 -5.63 3.49
C THR A 166 -24.90 -6.32 2.15
N HIS A 167 -26.09 -6.22 1.57
CA HIS A 167 -26.42 -6.83 0.28
C HIS A 167 -25.39 -6.45 -0.80
N ALA A 168 -24.82 -7.44 -1.48
CA ALA A 168 -23.83 -7.26 -2.52
C ALA A 168 -24.49 -6.79 -3.82
N ALA A 169 -23.84 -5.86 -4.53
CA ALA A 169 -24.34 -5.40 -5.81
C ALA A 169 -24.37 -6.55 -6.83
N GLY A 170 -25.55 -6.84 -7.40
CA GLY A 170 -25.71 -7.82 -8.49
C GLY A 170 -25.82 -9.29 -8.07
N GLY A 171 -25.75 -9.62 -6.77
CA GLY A 171 -26.00 -10.98 -6.27
C GLY A 171 -27.36 -11.06 -5.58
N ALA A 172 -28.25 -11.96 -6.03
CA ALA A 172 -29.50 -12.20 -5.30
C ALA A 172 -29.18 -12.88 -3.96
N ASN A 173 -29.56 -12.24 -2.84
CA ASN A 173 -29.42 -12.79 -1.48
C ASN A 173 -27.97 -13.04 -1.04
N VAL A 174 -27.01 -12.35 -1.65
CA VAL A 174 -25.59 -12.39 -1.29
C VAL A 174 -25.28 -11.16 -0.45
N PHE A 175 -24.65 -11.34 0.70
CA PHE A 175 -24.24 -10.27 1.60
C PHE A 175 -22.72 -10.19 1.64
N GLN A 176 -22.17 -9.02 1.32
CA GLN A 176 -20.78 -8.69 1.58
C GLN A 176 -20.63 -8.47 3.09
N ILE A 177 -19.74 -9.22 3.74
CA ILE A 177 -19.50 -9.06 5.17
C ILE A 177 -18.88 -7.69 5.45
N THR A 178 -19.25 -7.10 6.60
CA THR A 178 -18.56 -5.93 7.13
C THR A 178 -17.10 -6.32 7.40
N PRO A 179 -16.10 -5.62 6.82
CA PRO A 179 -14.70 -5.98 7.05
C PRO A 179 -14.34 -5.96 8.53
N LEU A 180 -13.68 -7.02 8.99
CA LEU A 180 -13.23 -7.16 10.38
C LEU A 180 -11.71 -7.08 10.41
N ALA A 181 -11.18 -6.12 11.17
CA ALA A 181 -9.75 -5.94 11.36
C ALA A 181 -9.29 -6.60 12.66
N PHE A 182 -8.15 -7.29 12.57
CA PHE A 182 -7.49 -8.01 13.65
C PHE A 182 -6.09 -7.43 13.87
N SER A 183 -5.44 -7.86 14.95
CA SER A 183 -4.05 -7.50 15.18
C SER A 183 -3.14 -8.13 14.11
N GLY A 184 -1.91 -7.62 13.99
CA GLY A 184 -0.95 -8.15 13.02
C GLY A 184 -1.32 -7.92 11.55
N GLY A 185 -2.26 -7.01 11.26
CA GLY A 185 -2.61 -6.60 9.90
C GLY A 185 -3.55 -7.57 9.17
N VAL A 186 -4.27 -8.42 9.89
CA VAL A 186 -5.25 -9.35 9.28
C VAL A 186 -6.60 -8.69 9.12
N THR A 187 -7.23 -8.86 7.96
CA THR A 187 -8.61 -8.43 7.69
C THR A 187 -9.43 -9.60 7.15
N LEU A 188 -10.62 -9.82 7.71
CA LEU A 188 -11.62 -10.70 7.10
C LEU A 188 -12.50 -9.91 6.14
N THR A 189 -12.63 -10.43 4.92
CA THR A 189 -13.57 -9.91 3.91
C THR A 189 -14.20 -11.09 3.17
N GLY A 190 -15.32 -10.87 2.48
CA GLY A 190 -15.96 -11.92 1.71
C GLY A 190 -17.48 -11.83 1.73
N THR A 191 -18.13 -12.95 1.46
CA THR A 191 -19.58 -13.00 1.31
C THR A 191 -20.21 -14.15 2.07
N VAL A 192 -21.50 -13.97 2.40
CA VAL A 192 -22.43 -15.00 2.86
C VAL A 192 -23.65 -14.97 1.96
N THR A 193 -24.06 -16.14 1.45
CA THR A 193 -25.24 -16.30 0.59
C THR A 193 -26.36 -16.94 1.39
N THR A 194 -27.56 -16.38 1.28
CA THR A 194 -28.77 -16.90 1.91
C THR A 194 -29.77 -17.42 0.88
N ASP A 195 -30.82 -18.12 1.33
CA ASP A 195 -31.92 -18.59 0.49
C ASP A 195 -32.95 -17.51 0.13
N GLY A 196 -32.77 -16.28 0.63
CA GLY A 196 -33.69 -15.15 0.43
C GLY A 196 -34.74 -15.00 1.51
N THR A 197 -34.69 -15.79 2.58
CA THR A 197 -35.52 -15.57 3.77
C THR A 197 -35.23 -14.18 4.35
N ILE A 198 -36.30 -13.43 4.63
CA ILE A 198 -36.27 -12.14 5.34
C ILE A 198 -36.66 -12.39 6.80
N GLY A 199 -36.06 -11.64 7.73
CA GLY A 199 -36.21 -11.84 9.16
C GLY A 199 -35.24 -12.90 9.70
N THR A 200 -35.64 -13.63 10.73
CA THR A 200 -34.78 -14.60 11.41
C THR A 200 -34.33 -15.73 10.49
N LEU A 201 -33.02 -16.01 10.52
CA LEU A 201 -32.38 -17.09 9.79
C LEU A 201 -32.00 -18.24 10.73
N GLY A 202 -32.17 -19.46 10.24
CA GLY A 202 -31.53 -20.66 10.77
C GLY A 202 -30.38 -21.14 9.88
N ALA A 203 -29.66 -22.17 10.34
CA ALA A 203 -28.51 -22.73 9.63
C ALA A 203 -28.81 -23.23 8.20
N ALA A 204 -30.06 -23.65 7.95
CA ALA A 204 -30.51 -24.09 6.62
C ALA A 204 -30.67 -22.93 5.62
N ASN A 205 -30.92 -21.71 6.11
CA ASN A 205 -31.10 -20.54 5.26
C ASN A 205 -29.76 -19.96 4.76
N ILE A 206 -28.63 -20.33 5.39
CA ILE A 206 -27.30 -19.97 4.91
C ILE A 206 -26.87 -21.02 3.88
N LEU A 207 -26.76 -20.64 2.61
CA LEU A 207 -26.49 -21.59 1.52
C LEU A 207 -25.01 -21.72 1.21
N ASP A 208 -24.28 -20.62 1.25
CA ASP A 208 -22.88 -20.55 0.84
C ASP A 208 -22.14 -19.43 1.59
N TRP A 209 -20.82 -19.51 1.62
CA TRP A 209 -19.95 -18.45 2.13
C TRP A 209 -18.58 -18.54 1.48
N ASN A 210 -17.95 -17.38 1.32
CA ASN A 210 -16.60 -17.29 0.81
C ASN A 210 -15.91 -16.13 1.52
N ILE A 211 -15.19 -16.45 2.59
CA ILE A 211 -14.58 -15.48 3.49
C ILE A 211 -13.07 -15.67 3.46
N THR A 212 -12.32 -14.59 3.27
CA THR A 212 -10.86 -14.59 3.17
C THR A 212 -10.26 -13.87 4.36
N ALA A 213 -9.33 -14.53 5.05
CA ALA A 213 -8.41 -13.91 5.99
C ALA A 213 -7.16 -13.45 5.23
N LEU A 214 -7.06 -12.15 4.99
CA LEU A 214 -5.93 -11.53 4.31
C LEU A 214 -5.03 -10.83 5.33
N GLN A 215 -3.77 -11.22 5.40
CA GLN A 215 -2.77 -10.50 6.17
C GLN A 215 -1.99 -9.53 5.28
N VAL A 216 -1.90 -8.27 5.70
CA VAL A 216 -1.02 -7.28 5.11
C VAL A 216 -0.05 -6.82 6.19
N THR A 217 1.24 -7.05 5.97
CA THR A 217 2.30 -6.52 6.84
C THR A 217 3.15 -5.53 6.06
N THR A 218 3.68 -4.53 6.74
CA THR A 218 4.52 -3.50 6.15
C THR A 218 5.76 -3.31 7.00
N ASP A 219 6.93 -3.49 6.40
CA ASP A 219 8.21 -3.20 7.03
C ASP A 219 8.81 -1.93 6.42
N VAL A 220 8.90 -0.86 7.23
CA VAL A 220 9.30 0.47 6.77
C VAL A 220 10.77 0.72 7.04
N PHE A 221 11.51 1.16 6.03
CA PHE A 221 12.89 1.62 6.08
C PHE A 221 12.90 3.14 5.92
N ASP A 222 13.30 3.84 6.97
CA ASP A 222 13.45 5.29 6.98
C ASP A 222 14.74 5.71 7.70
N ALA A 223 15.12 6.98 7.59
CA ALA A 223 16.36 7.47 8.21
C ALA A 223 16.38 7.40 9.75
N SER A 224 15.23 7.16 10.40
CA SER A 224 15.15 6.99 11.85
C SER A 224 15.40 5.55 12.30
N ASN A 225 15.16 4.57 11.43
CA ASN A 225 15.22 3.15 11.77
C ASN A 225 16.23 2.33 10.95
N SER A 226 16.79 2.89 9.88
CA SER A 226 17.80 2.24 9.06
C SER A 226 18.95 3.17 8.70
N THR A 227 20.00 2.59 8.12
CA THR A 227 21.19 3.28 7.63
C THR A 227 21.37 2.99 6.16
N LEU A 228 21.63 4.04 5.37
CA LEU A 228 21.98 3.91 3.97
C LEU A 228 23.41 3.38 3.82
N ASN A 229 23.55 2.28 3.09
CA ASN A 229 24.84 1.71 2.69
C ASN A 229 24.92 1.68 1.16
N ALA A 230 25.85 2.44 0.59
CA ALA A 230 25.90 2.66 -0.84
C ALA A 230 27.34 2.73 -1.36
N PHE A 231 27.60 2.05 -2.47
CA PHE A 231 28.86 2.11 -3.22
C PHE A 231 28.55 2.14 -4.72
N GLY A 232 29.31 2.90 -5.51
CA GLY A 232 29.01 3.07 -6.94
C GLY A 232 27.62 3.67 -7.22
N THR A 233 27.00 4.32 -6.23
CA THR A 233 25.70 4.99 -6.41
C THR A 233 25.94 6.42 -6.93
N GLN A 234 25.22 6.79 -7.98
CA GLN A 234 25.32 8.11 -8.62
C GLN A 234 23.94 8.75 -8.75
N ILE A 235 23.89 10.04 -8.44
CA ILE A 235 22.72 10.88 -8.69
C ILE A 235 22.97 11.70 -9.95
N SER A 236 22.01 11.73 -10.87
CA SER A 236 22.11 12.52 -12.10
C SER A 236 22.23 14.01 -11.78
N ALA A 237 22.83 14.78 -12.70
CA ALA A 237 23.06 16.22 -12.50
C ALA A 237 21.75 17.02 -12.34
N ASP A 238 20.63 16.49 -12.84
CA ASP A 238 19.31 17.07 -12.66
C ASP A 238 18.60 16.62 -11.36
N GLY A 239 19.26 15.82 -10.52
CA GLY A 239 18.74 15.35 -9.25
C GLY A 239 17.69 14.25 -9.35
N ARG A 240 17.28 13.84 -10.56
CA ARG A 240 16.07 13.05 -10.81
C ARG A 240 16.26 11.55 -10.96
N HIS A 241 17.50 11.09 -11.08
CA HIS A 241 17.81 9.70 -11.30
C HIS A 241 18.85 9.23 -10.29
N VAL A 242 18.57 8.09 -9.66
CA VAL A 242 19.56 7.36 -8.86
C VAL A 242 19.96 6.11 -9.65
N THR A 243 21.26 5.96 -9.86
CA THR A 243 21.84 4.81 -10.56
C THR A 243 22.89 4.12 -9.70
N VAL A 244 23.08 2.83 -9.93
CA VAL A 244 24.11 2.00 -9.30
C VAL A 244 25.02 1.44 -10.40
N ASP A 245 26.32 1.57 -10.23
CA ASP A 245 27.33 1.11 -11.18
C ASP A 245 27.33 -0.43 -11.29
N VAL A 246 27.56 -0.92 -12.50
CA VAL A 246 27.69 -2.35 -12.83
C VAL A 246 29.05 -2.56 -13.49
N PRO A 247 29.93 -3.42 -12.94
CA PRO A 247 29.78 -4.24 -11.72
C PRO A 247 30.07 -3.47 -10.42
N ASP A 248 30.01 -4.19 -9.30
CA ASP A 248 30.51 -3.85 -7.96
C ASP A 248 29.70 -2.81 -7.17
N GLY A 249 28.81 -2.05 -7.80
CA GLY A 249 27.94 -1.09 -7.13
C GLY A 249 26.83 -1.75 -6.31
N TYR A 250 26.42 -1.09 -5.23
CA TYR A 250 25.24 -1.46 -4.44
C TYR A 250 24.56 -0.24 -3.80
N LEU A 251 23.27 -0.39 -3.50
CA LEU A 251 22.44 0.55 -2.76
C LEU A 251 21.49 -0.21 -1.83
N GLU A 252 21.76 -0.12 -0.53
CA GLU A 252 21.09 -0.89 0.51
C GLU A 252 20.66 -0.02 1.69
N LEU A 253 19.59 -0.43 2.36
CA LEU A 253 19.08 0.17 3.58
C LEU A 253 19.12 -0.87 4.69
N ASP A 254 20.00 -0.71 5.67
CA ASP A 254 20.24 -1.66 6.75
C ASP A 254 19.61 -1.17 8.06
N LYS A 255 18.77 -1.98 8.72
CA LYS A 255 18.27 -1.70 10.10
C LYS A 255 19.26 -2.10 11.19
N GLY A 256 20.51 -2.38 10.81
CA GLY A 256 21.57 -2.86 11.68
C GLY A 256 21.52 -4.38 11.94
N PRO A 257 22.62 -4.95 12.47
CA PRO A 257 22.69 -6.38 12.78
C PRO A 257 21.98 -6.67 14.12
N LEU A 258 20.73 -7.15 14.07
CA LEU A 258 20.12 -7.76 15.25
C LEU A 258 20.68 -9.17 15.44
N GLY A 259 21.61 -9.32 16.39
CA GLY A 259 22.26 -10.60 16.70
C GLY A 259 23.14 -11.14 15.57
N GLY A 260 23.83 -10.26 14.82
CA GLY A 260 24.71 -10.64 13.70
C GLY A 260 23.96 -11.06 12.42
N ARG A 261 22.66 -10.75 12.32
CA ARG A 261 21.81 -11.09 11.18
C ARG A 261 21.44 -9.80 10.43
N LYS A 262 21.58 -9.81 9.09
CA LYS A 262 21.25 -8.65 8.23
C LYS A 262 19.73 -8.48 8.15
N TYR A 263 19.24 -7.31 8.57
CA TYR A 263 17.88 -6.84 8.31
C TYR A 263 17.99 -5.68 7.34
N ALA A 264 17.65 -5.89 6.07
CA ALA A 264 17.98 -4.95 5.03
C ALA A 264 17.01 -5.00 3.85
N LEU A 265 16.95 -3.88 3.13
CA LEU A 265 16.39 -3.79 1.79
C LEU A 265 17.50 -3.37 0.83
N SER A 266 17.93 -4.29 -0.03
CA SER A 266 18.83 -4.01 -1.15
C SER A 266 18.00 -3.65 -2.37
N LEU A 267 18.14 -2.41 -2.83
CA LEU A 267 17.47 -1.92 -4.04
C LEU A 267 18.22 -2.35 -5.30
N ALA A 268 19.53 -2.49 -5.19
CA ALA A 268 20.39 -3.10 -6.18
C ALA A 268 21.74 -3.48 -5.55
N ASP A 269 22.24 -4.68 -5.89
CA ASP A 269 23.56 -5.18 -5.52
C ASP A 269 24.17 -5.90 -6.74
N PHE A 270 25.24 -5.33 -7.28
CA PHE A 270 26.03 -5.86 -8.40
C PHE A 270 27.42 -6.33 -7.98
N THR A 271 27.64 -6.57 -6.67
CA THR A 271 28.89 -7.17 -6.17
C THR A 271 29.03 -8.64 -6.57
N THR A 272 27.93 -9.27 -6.99
CA THR A 272 27.91 -10.60 -7.58
C THR A 272 27.07 -10.61 -8.86
N ALA A 273 27.32 -11.58 -9.74
CA ALA A 273 26.59 -11.75 -10.99
C ALA A 273 25.65 -12.97 -10.90
N PRO A 274 24.38 -12.86 -11.33
CA PRO A 274 23.71 -11.64 -11.77
C PRO A 274 23.52 -10.66 -10.60
N GLY A 275 23.38 -9.37 -10.91
CA GLY A 275 23.02 -8.40 -9.86
C GLY A 275 21.62 -8.69 -9.33
N THR A 276 21.37 -8.35 -8.08
CA THR A 276 20.11 -8.69 -7.40
C THR A 276 19.53 -7.49 -6.65
N ALA A 277 18.21 -7.51 -6.46
CA ALA A 277 17.57 -6.79 -5.37
C ALA A 277 17.15 -7.81 -4.31
N GLY A 278 17.12 -7.41 -3.04
CA GLY A 278 16.89 -8.34 -1.94
C GLY A 278 16.18 -7.73 -0.75
N TYR A 279 15.33 -8.52 -0.11
CA TYR A 279 14.77 -8.24 1.21
C TYR A 279 15.25 -9.29 2.20
N TYR A 280 15.89 -8.82 3.27
CA TYR A 280 16.57 -9.64 4.27
C TYR A 280 15.87 -9.44 5.62
N GLN A 281 15.28 -10.51 6.16
CA GLN A 281 14.62 -10.53 7.47
C GLN A 281 15.41 -11.42 8.44
N GLY A 282 16.72 -11.17 8.52
CA GLY A 282 17.66 -11.98 9.28
C GLY A 282 18.17 -13.22 8.51
N ARG A 283 18.68 -14.24 9.23
CA ARG A 283 19.36 -15.41 8.62
C ARG A 283 18.40 -16.39 7.92
N LEU A 284 17.12 -16.36 8.25
CA LEU A 284 16.17 -17.43 7.90
C LEU A 284 15.22 -17.07 6.76
N ALA A 285 15.14 -15.79 6.39
CA ALA A 285 14.26 -15.31 5.34
C ALA A 285 15.00 -14.26 4.51
N VAL A 286 15.42 -14.67 3.33
CA VAL A 286 16.03 -13.82 2.31
C VAL A 286 15.25 -14.07 1.02
N THR A 287 14.70 -13.01 0.45
CA THR A 287 14.00 -13.06 -0.83
C THR A 287 14.73 -12.14 -1.79
N THR A 288 15.22 -12.69 -2.89
CA THR A 288 15.97 -11.93 -3.90
C THR A 288 15.34 -12.10 -5.27
N VAL A 289 15.49 -11.08 -6.10
CA VAL A 289 15.15 -11.12 -7.52
C VAL A 289 16.33 -10.66 -8.36
N ASP A 290 16.52 -11.32 -9.49
CA ASP A 290 17.58 -10.96 -10.43
C ASP A 290 17.26 -9.63 -11.10
N LEU A 291 18.25 -8.75 -11.15
CA LEU A 291 18.19 -7.50 -11.89
C LEU A 291 18.82 -7.70 -13.26
N ALA A 292 18.04 -7.43 -14.30
CA ALA A 292 18.55 -7.39 -15.67
C ALA A 292 19.38 -6.11 -15.89
N ALA A 293 20.68 -6.17 -15.63
CA ALA A 293 21.59 -5.09 -16.01
C ALA A 293 21.85 -5.11 -17.53
N GLY A 294 21.22 -4.21 -18.26
CA GLY A 294 21.43 -4.03 -19.71
C GLY A 294 22.63 -3.15 -20.08
N GLY A 295 23.41 -2.66 -19.11
CA GLY A 295 24.51 -1.71 -19.33
C GLY A 295 25.38 -1.49 -18.09
N ALA A 296 26.26 -0.48 -18.16
CA ALA A 296 27.23 -0.16 -17.09
C ALA A 296 26.59 0.44 -15.82
N ARG A 297 25.29 0.75 -15.84
CA ARG A 297 24.54 1.30 -14.72
C ARG A 297 23.13 0.74 -14.70
N TYR A 298 22.62 0.53 -13.49
CA TYR A 298 21.23 0.19 -13.23
C TYR A 298 20.54 1.38 -12.58
N GLU A 299 19.39 1.80 -13.12
CA GLU A 299 18.61 2.89 -12.58
C GLU A 299 17.56 2.39 -11.58
N VAL A 300 17.62 2.89 -10.35
CA VAL A 300 16.77 2.48 -9.22
C VAL A 300 15.45 3.26 -9.18
N THR A 301 15.45 4.51 -9.66
CA THR A 301 14.28 5.40 -9.60
C THR A 301 13.33 5.20 -10.77
N ALA A 302 12.03 5.32 -10.53
CA ALA A 302 11.03 5.35 -11.58
C ALA A 302 11.01 6.74 -12.25
N PRO A 303 10.65 6.84 -13.55
CA PRO A 303 10.44 8.14 -14.17
C PRO A 303 9.39 8.93 -13.40
N VAL A 304 9.70 10.16 -13.01
CA VAL A 304 8.71 11.05 -12.40
C VAL A 304 7.61 11.29 -13.43
N PRO A 305 6.33 10.95 -13.16
CA PRO A 305 5.25 11.26 -14.08
C PRO A 305 5.23 12.77 -14.31
N VAL A 306 5.39 13.19 -15.57
CA VAL A 306 5.29 14.61 -15.93
C VAL A 306 3.93 15.10 -15.43
N PRO A 307 3.88 16.15 -14.57
CA PRO A 307 2.62 16.61 -14.02
C PRO A 307 1.61 16.85 -15.14
N ALA A 308 0.40 16.32 -15.00
CA ALA A 308 -0.67 16.48 -15.98
C ALA A 308 -0.92 17.96 -16.36
N ALA A 309 -0.53 18.89 -15.49
CA ALA A 309 -0.52 20.33 -15.74
C ALA A 309 0.29 20.76 -16.99
N ILE A 310 1.39 20.08 -17.32
CA ILE A 310 2.18 20.37 -18.54
C ILE A 310 1.40 19.94 -19.79
N TRP A 311 0.67 18.84 -19.72
CA TRP A 311 -0.24 18.39 -20.79
C TRP A 311 -1.44 19.32 -20.97
N LEU A 312 -1.87 20.04 -19.93
CA LEU A 312 -2.93 21.05 -20.02
C LEU A 312 -2.41 22.40 -20.54
N LEU A 313 -1.14 22.75 -20.27
CA LEU A 313 -0.53 23.99 -20.76
C LEU A 313 -0.17 23.94 -22.25
N ALA A 314 0.23 22.77 -22.77
CA ALA A 314 0.59 22.60 -24.18
C ALA A 314 -0.55 23.00 -25.17
N PRO A 315 -1.81 22.54 -25.00
CA PRO A 315 -2.92 22.98 -25.85
C PRO A 315 -3.36 24.42 -25.56
N ALA A 316 -3.23 24.91 -24.32
CA ALA A 316 -3.58 26.29 -23.97
C ALA A 316 -2.66 27.31 -24.66
N LEU A 317 -1.35 27.03 -24.72
CA LEU A 317 -0.37 27.85 -25.44
C LEU A 317 -0.54 27.75 -26.97
N ALA A 318 -0.87 26.56 -27.50
CA ALA A 318 -1.23 26.40 -28.91
C ALA A 318 -2.49 27.20 -29.29
N GLY A 319 -3.49 27.24 -28.41
CA GLY A 319 -4.70 28.05 -28.57
C GLY A 319 -4.42 29.56 -28.59
N LEU A 320 -3.54 30.05 -27.71
CA LEU A 320 -3.11 31.45 -27.67
C LEU A 320 -2.31 31.86 -28.92
N GLY A 321 -1.50 30.96 -29.48
CA GLY A 321 -0.78 31.20 -30.74
C GLY A 321 -1.71 31.33 -31.95
N CYS A 322 -2.79 30.55 -32.00
CA CYS A 322 -3.82 30.63 -33.05
C CYS A 322 -4.72 31.86 -32.90
N ALA A 323 -5.01 32.31 -31.68
CA ALA A 323 -5.82 33.51 -31.44
C ALA A 323 -5.12 34.82 -31.86
N ARG A 324 -3.78 34.84 -31.90
CA ARG A 324 -2.99 36.02 -32.30
C ARG A 324 -2.76 36.18 -33.81
N ARG A 325 -3.20 35.21 -34.64
CA ARG A 325 -3.06 35.23 -36.11
C ARG A 325 -4.37 35.52 -36.86
N LYS A 326 -5.39 36.04 -36.16
CA LYS A 326 -6.59 36.60 -36.79
C LYS A 326 -6.54 38.12 -36.74
#